data_AF-A0A6C8GG56-F1
#
_entry.id   AF-A0A6C8GG56-F1
#
_cell.length_a   1.000
_cell.length_b   1.000
_cell.length_c   1.000
_cell.angle_alpha   90.00
_cell.angle_beta   90.00
_cell.angle_gamma   90.00
#
_symmetry.space_group_name_H-M   'P 1'
#
loop_
_entity.id
_entity.type
_entity.pdbx_description
1 polymer ?
#
loop_
_entity_poly.entity_id
_entity_poly.type
_entity_poly.pdbx_seq_one_letter_code
_entity_poly.pdbx_strand_id
1 'polypeptide(L)'
;AAESCGFENSLALGAGGRSYLGNLHYCSPWSSNLQTSRKIIQAFIDSPDKTVINHGYLLPPDEMKRRFIIKNLFFWQGLSLSDYQQYFTSDALRDFPDLERFIRQGYCYQNGSRLRLTETGMALSDCLAPVFVSPEVMLRENRQR
;
A
#
# COMPACT_ATOMS: atom_id res chain seq x y z
N ALA A 1 -8.30 20.05 -1.21
CA ALA A 1 -7.82 18.85 -1.93
C ALA A 1 -7.60 17.76 -0.90
N ALA A 2 -7.83 16.48 -1.19
CA ALA A 2 -7.47 15.44 -0.23
C ALA A 2 -5.97 15.56 0.07
N GLU A 3 -5.60 15.83 1.32
CA GLU A 3 -4.19 16.01 1.72
C GLU A 3 -3.47 14.66 1.94
N SER A 4 -4.13 13.55 1.62
CA SER A 4 -3.65 12.18 1.77
C SER A 4 -3.26 11.58 0.41
N CYS A 5 -2.04 11.06 0.32
CA CYS A 5 -1.57 10.34 -0.85
C CYS A 5 -2.13 8.92 -0.89
N GLY A 6 -2.47 8.46 -2.10
CA GLY A 6 -2.58 7.03 -2.38
C GLY A 6 -3.98 6.43 -2.38
N PHE A 7 -5.08 7.17 -2.17
CA PHE A 7 -6.45 6.64 -2.34
C PHE A 7 -7.10 6.96 -3.68
N GLU A 8 -6.32 7.54 -4.59
CA GLU A 8 -6.74 7.74 -5.97
C GLU A 8 -6.82 6.42 -6.72
N ASN A 9 -7.78 6.34 -7.62
CA ASN A 9 -7.89 5.21 -8.54
C ASN A 9 -6.78 5.31 -9.60
N SER A 10 -6.12 4.19 -9.87
CA SER A 10 -5.17 4.07 -10.96
C SER A 10 -5.43 2.79 -11.72
N LEU A 11 -5.49 2.93 -13.05
CA LEU A 11 -5.73 1.85 -13.99
C LEU A 11 -4.50 1.71 -14.88
N ALA A 12 -3.78 0.60 -14.74
CA ALA A 12 -2.74 0.23 -15.68
C ALA A 12 -3.33 -0.63 -16.80
N LEU A 13 -2.95 -0.33 -18.04
CA LEU A 13 -3.33 -1.09 -19.22
C LEU A 13 -2.15 -1.95 -19.69
N GLY A 14 -2.44 -3.18 -20.13
CA GLY A 14 -1.44 -4.09 -20.69
C GLY A 14 -1.03 -5.24 -19.77
N ALA A 15 -0.18 -6.12 -20.31
CA ALA A 15 0.43 -7.22 -19.57
C ALA A 15 1.36 -6.67 -18.47
N GLY A 16 1.32 -7.28 -17.28
CA GLY A 16 2.08 -6.83 -16.10
C GLY A 16 1.62 -5.51 -15.45
N GLY A 17 0.56 -4.87 -15.96
CA GLY A 17 -0.01 -3.67 -15.35
C GLY A 17 -0.52 -3.92 -13.94
N ARG A 18 -0.36 -2.93 -13.04
CA ARG A 18 -0.88 -2.93 -11.67
C ARG A 18 -1.90 -1.81 -11.51
N SER A 19 -3.07 -2.16 -11.00
CA SER A 19 -4.20 -1.26 -10.86
C SER A 19 -4.69 -1.25 -9.42
N TYR A 20 -5.17 -0.09 -9.00
CA TYR A 20 -5.67 0.17 -7.66
C TYR A 20 -7.01 0.90 -7.81
N LEU A 21 -8.12 0.21 -7.56
CA LEU A 21 -9.48 0.74 -7.72
C LEU A 21 -10.22 0.62 -6.39
N GLY A 22 -10.34 1.73 -5.65
CA GLY A 22 -10.88 1.72 -4.31
C GLY A 22 -10.11 0.76 -3.39
N ASN A 23 -10.80 -0.28 -2.90
CA ASN A 23 -10.20 -1.34 -2.09
C ASN A 23 -9.77 -2.58 -2.91
N LEU A 24 -9.85 -2.54 -4.25
CA LEU A 24 -9.37 -3.62 -5.10
C LEU A 24 -7.97 -3.30 -5.60
N HIS A 25 -7.00 -4.15 -5.26
CA HIS A 25 -5.68 -4.15 -5.88
C HIS A 25 -5.59 -5.33 -6.82
N TYR A 26 -5.19 -5.12 -8.07
CA TYR A 26 -5.01 -6.23 -8.99
C TYR A 26 -3.86 -6.00 -9.95
N CYS A 27 -3.35 -7.09 -10.51
CA CYS A 27 -2.34 -7.04 -11.54
C CYS A 27 -2.61 -8.04 -12.66
N SER A 28 -2.24 -7.63 -13.88
CA SER A 28 -2.06 -8.58 -14.96
C SER A 28 -0.81 -9.43 -14.65
N PRO A 29 -0.80 -10.74 -14.98
CA PRO A 29 0.37 -11.59 -14.76
C PRO A 29 1.67 -10.99 -15.31
N TRP A 30 2.78 -11.29 -14.64
CA TRP A 30 4.12 -10.94 -15.10
C TRP A 30 5.15 -11.95 -14.61
N SER A 31 6.28 -12.05 -15.31
CA SER A 31 7.41 -12.89 -14.93
C SER A 31 8.72 -12.19 -15.28
N SER A 32 9.74 -12.33 -14.42
CA SER A 32 11.11 -11.89 -14.71
C SER A 32 11.82 -12.79 -15.73
N ASN A 33 11.39 -14.05 -15.88
CA ASN A 33 11.88 -14.95 -16.90
C ASN A 33 11.37 -14.53 -18.30
N LEU A 34 12.30 -14.27 -19.23
CA LEU A 34 12.01 -13.75 -20.57
C LEU A 34 11.10 -14.64 -21.42
N GLN A 35 11.27 -15.96 -21.36
CA GLN A 35 10.43 -16.88 -22.15
C GLN A 35 8.99 -16.86 -21.63
N THR A 36 8.83 -16.81 -20.30
CA THR A 36 7.53 -16.75 -19.64
C THR A 36 6.85 -15.40 -19.86
N SER A 37 7.59 -14.29 -19.79
CA SER A 37 7.00 -12.96 -20.05
C SER A 37 6.49 -12.82 -21.48
N ARG A 38 7.21 -13.36 -22.48
CA ARG A 38 6.72 -13.41 -23.87
C ARG A 38 5.41 -14.18 -24.00
N LYS A 39 5.28 -15.33 -23.34
CA LYS A 39 4.03 -16.11 -23.31
C LYS A 39 2.89 -15.33 -22.67
N ILE A 40 3.15 -14.65 -21.55
CA ILE A 40 2.16 -13.81 -20.86
C ILE A 40 1.69 -12.67 -21.77
N ILE A 41 2.60 -11.98 -22.44
CA ILE A 41 2.28 -10.89 -23.37
C ILE A 41 1.42 -11.42 -24.53
N GLN A 42 1.81 -12.56 -25.13
CA GLN A 42 1.05 -13.15 -26.22
C GLN A 42 -0.36 -13.57 -25.78
N ALA A 43 -0.48 -14.24 -24.63
CA ALA A 43 -1.78 -14.62 -24.06
C ALA A 43 -2.67 -13.39 -23.77
N PHE A 44 -2.08 -12.26 -23.31
CA PHE A 44 -2.81 -11.02 -23.12
C PHE A 44 -3.31 -10.42 -24.46
N ILE A 45 -2.48 -10.44 -25.50
CA ILE A 45 -2.86 -9.98 -26.85
C ILE A 45 -4.03 -10.81 -27.37
N ASP A 46 -3.90 -12.14 -27.30
CA ASP A 46 -4.86 -13.11 -27.83
C ASP A 46 -6.16 -13.17 -27.01
N SER A 47 -6.16 -12.72 -25.76
CA SER A 47 -7.35 -12.71 -24.91
C SER A 47 -8.45 -11.82 -25.51
N PRO A 48 -9.63 -12.36 -25.84
CA PRO A 48 -10.72 -11.57 -26.43
C PRO A 48 -11.34 -10.61 -25.42
N ASP A 49 -11.38 -10.99 -24.14
CA ASP A 49 -11.82 -10.15 -23.03
C ASP A 49 -10.63 -9.77 -22.15
N LYS A 50 -10.41 -8.46 -21.98
CA LYS A 50 -9.33 -7.88 -21.16
C LYS A 50 -9.85 -7.26 -19.87
N THR A 51 -11.14 -7.43 -19.57
CA THR A 51 -11.82 -6.90 -18.38
C THR A 51 -11.80 -7.87 -17.21
N VAL A 52 -11.51 -9.15 -17.45
CA VAL A 52 -11.46 -10.19 -16.42
C VAL A 52 -10.24 -10.02 -15.52
N ILE A 53 -10.48 -9.92 -14.20
CA ILE A 53 -9.44 -9.81 -13.18
C ILE A 53 -9.22 -11.18 -12.53
N ASN A 54 -8.10 -11.83 -12.85
CA ASN A 54 -7.76 -13.17 -12.33
C ASN A 54 -6.80 -13.14 -11.12
N HIS A 55 -6.05 -12.04 -10.96
CA HIS A 55 -5.08 -11.89 -9.86
C HIS A 55 -5.30 -10.55 -9.18
N GLY A 56 -6.00 -10.61 -8.05
CA GLY A 56 -6.25 -9.43 -7.23
C GLY A 56 -6.43 -9.77 -5.76
N TYR A 57 -6.47 -8.72 -4.98
CA TYR A 57 -6.76 -8.73 -3.57
C TYR A 57 -7.77 -7.64 -3.27
N LEU A 58 -8.92 -8.04 -2.73
CA LEU A 58 -9.90 -7.11 -2.19
C LEU A 58 -9.50 -6.83 -0.75
N LEU A 59 -9.03 -5.61 -0.49
CA LEU A 59 -8.54 -5.20 0.81
C LEU A 59 -9.72 -5.11 1.78
N PRO A 60 -9.72 -5.90 2.87
CA PRO A 60 -10.68 -5.69 3.95
C PRO A 60 -10.40 -4.35 4.65
N PRO A 61 -11.34 -3.85 5.48
CA PRO A 61 -11.21 -2.55 6.15
C PRO A 61 -9.88 -2.37 6.91
N ASP A 62 -9.36 -3.41 7.55
CA ASP A 62 -8.10 -3.35 8.30
C ASP A 62 -6.87 -3.18 7.40
N GLU A 63 -6.90 -3.75 6.19
CA GLU A 63 -5.85 -3.55 5.19
C GLU A 63 -5.94 -2.15 4.57
N MET A 64 -7.14 -1.61 4.42
CA MET A 64 -7.31 -0.21 3.98
C MET A 64 -6.69 0.76 4.99
N LYS A 65 -6.86 0.51 6.29
CA LYS A 65 -6.20 1.25 7.36
C LYS A 65 -4.66 1.14 7.27
N ARG A 66 -4.12 -0.09 7.13
CA ARG A 66 -2.66 -0.34 7.00
C ARG A 66 -2.07 0.37 5.79
N ARG A 67 -2.73 0.25 4.65
CA ARG A 67 -2.39 0.94 3.42
C ARG A 67 -2.35 2.45 3.60
N PHE A 68 -3.29 3.03 4.36
CA PHE A 68 -3.29 4.47 4.65
C PHE A 68 -2.02 4.89 5.40
N ILE A 69 -1.65 4.15 6.46
CA ILE A 69 -0.44 4.40 7.23
C ILE A 69 0.79 4.31 6.33
N ILE A 70 0.96 3.19 5.61
CA ILE A 70 2.13 2.93 4.77
C ILE A 70 2.28 4.01 3.68
N LYS A 71 1.19 4.38 3.00
CA LYS A 71 1.23 5.37 1.91
C LYS A 71 1.49 6.80 2.38
N ASN A 72 1.09 7.16 3.60
CA ASN A 72 1.16 8.54 4.05
C ASN A 72 2.33 8.80 5.01
N LEU A 73 2.59 7.91 5.98
CA LEU A 73 3.67 8.12 6.94
C LEU A 73 5.04 8.12 6.26
N PHE A 74 5.25 7.20 5.31
CA PHE A 74 6.51 7.03 4.59
C PHE A 74 6.61 7.91 3.33
N PHE A 75 5.66 8.82 3.15
CA PHE A 75 5.73 9.87 2.16
C PHE A 75 6.13 11.19 2.83
N TRP A 76 6.79 12.09 2.10
CA TRP A 76 7.42 13.28 2.68
C TRP A 76 6.46 14.22 3.43
N GLN A 77 5.16 14.22 3.08
CA GLN A 77 4.12 15.01 3.74
C GLN A 77 3.71 14.44 5.11
N GLY A 78 3.97 13.15 5.36
CA GLY A 78 3.58 12.44 6.57
C GLY A 78 2.09 12.08 6.62
N LEU A 79 1.73 11.42 7.72
CA LEU A 79 0.40 10.92 8.02
C LEU A 79 -0.48 12.02 8.64
N SER A 80 -1.58 12.36 7.97
CA SER A 80 -2.63 13.21 8.53
C SER A 80 -3.53 12.40 9.47
N LEU A 81 -3.54 12.72 10.76
CA LEU A 81 -4.38 12.08 11.78
C LEU A 81 -5.84 12.47 11.60
N SER A 82 -6.12 13.71 11.17
CA SER A 82 -7.48 14.18 10.88
C SER A 82 -8.08 13.47 9.67
N ASP A 83 -7.29 13.29 8.60
CA ASP A 83 -7.78 12.59 7.40
C ASP A 83 -8.04 11.11 7.73
N TYR A 84 -7.14 10.47 8.50
CA TYR A 84 -7.34 9.10 8.96
C TYR A 84 -8.66 8.97 9.74
N GLN A 85 -8.88 9.87 10.72
CA GLN A 85 -10.11 9.89 11.52
C GLN A 85 -11.35 10.13 10.67
N GLN A 86 -11.28 11.01 9.67
CA GLN A 86 -12.39 11.27 8.76
C GLN A 86 -12.72 10.06 7.87
N TYR A 87 -11.69 9.37 7.35
CA TYR A 87 -11.89 8.23 6.45
C TYR A 87 -12.36 6.97 7.19
N PHE A 88 -11.80 6.68 8.37
CA PHE A 88 -12.05 5.43 9.08
C PHE A 88 -12.93 5.57 10.31
N THR A 89 -13.32 6.80 10.68
CA THR A 89 -14.04 7.09 11.94
C THR A 89 -13.32 6.46 13.15
N SER A 90 -11.99 6.43 13.11
CA SER A 90 -11.14 5.77 14.11
C SER A 90 -9.83 6.51 14.29
N ASP A 91 -9.18 6.33 15.43
CA ASP A 91 -7.93 7.00 15.78
C ASP A 91 -6.72 6.16 15.35
N ALA A 92 -5.78 6.76 14.62
CA ALA A 92 -4.62 6.05 14.06
C ALA A 92 -3.67 5.52 15.15
N LEU A 93 -3.44 6.28 16.23
CA LEU A 93 -2.56 5.88 17.32
C LEU A 93 -3.17 4.72 18.11
N ARG A 94 -4.50 4.69 18.24
CA ARG A 94 -5.25 3.58 18.85
C ARG A 94 -5.25 2.33 17.98
N ASP A 95 -5.49 2.48 16.67
CA ASP A 95 -5.52 1.37 15.73
C ASP A 95 -4.12 0.78 15.47
N PHE A 96 -3.07 1.61 15.60
CA PHE A 96 -1.68 1.24 15.38
C PHE A 96 -0.75 1.78 16.49
N PRO A 97 -0.68 1.10 17.65
CA PRO A 97 0.20 1.50 18.76
C PRO A 97 1.70 1.61 18.41
N ASP A 98 2.14 0.94 17.34
CA ASP A 98 3.51 1.08 16.81
C ASP A 98 3.85 2.52 16.41
N LEU A 99 2.86 3.35 16.05
CA LEU A 99 3.08 4.77 15.78
C LEU A 99 3.60 5.51 17.01
N GLU A 100 3.04 5.25 18.20
CA GLU A 100 3.56 5.83 19.44
C GLU A 100 4.96 5.30 19.76
N ARG A 101 5.21 4.02 19.48
CA ARG A 101 6.55 3.42 19.63
C ARG A 101 7.56 4.16 18.77
N PHE A 102 7.21 4.47 17.53
CA PHE A 102 8.09 5.21 16.62
C PHE A 102 8.34 6.65 17.09
N ILE A 103 7.36 7.32 17.69
CA ILE A 103 7.55 8.64 18.31
C ILE A 103 8.53 8.54 19.48
N ARG A 104 8.32 7.59 20.41
CA ARG A 104 9.22 7.39 21.56
C ARG A 104 10.64 7.02 21.15
N GLN A 105 10.81 6.29 20.06
CA GLN A 105 12.10 5.90 19.50
C GLN A 105 12.76 7.00 18.65
N GLY A 106 12.10 8.15 18.46
CA GLY A 106 12.62 9.27 17.67
C GLY A 106 12.61 9.04 16.15
N TYR A 107 11.86 8.05 15.66
CA TYR A 107 11.66 7.82 14.23
C TYR A 107 10.56 8.71 13.64
N CYS A 108 9.59 9.08 14.47
CA CYS A 108 8.51 9.99 14.11
C CYS A 108 8.46 11.18 15.07
N TYR A 109 7.91 12.28 14.61
CA TYR A 109 7.48 13.39 15.45
C TYR A 109 6.10 13.88 15.02
N GLN A 110 5.36 14.43 15.97
CA GLN A 110 4.07 15.04 15.71
C GLN A 110 4.25 16.55 15.47
N ASN A 111 3.67 17.05 14.39
CA ASN A 111 3.58 18.47 14.07
C ASN A 111 2.10 18.80 13.80
N GLY A 112 1.42 19.36 14.80
CA GLY A 112 -0.02 19.59 14.75
C GLY A 112 -0.80 18.28 14.60
N SER A 113 -1.64 18.19 13.56
CA SER A 113 -2.42 16.99 13.22
C SER A 113 -1.66 15.98 12.36
N ARG A 114 -0.35 16.16 12.13
CA ARG A 114 0.44 15.29 11.26
C ARG A 114 1.56 14.57 12.01
N LEU A 115 1.72 13.29 11.70
CA LEU A 115 2.92 12.51 12.06
C LEU A 115 3.88 12.46 10.88
N ARG A 116 5.14 12.80 11.12
CA ARG A 116 6.19 12.83 10.09
C ARG A 116 7.39 12.02 10.55
N LEU A 117 8.09 11.41 9.61
CA LEU A 117 9.38 10.78 9.88
C LEU A 117 10.43 11.85 10.20
N THR A 118 11.29 11.57 11.17
CA THR A 118 12.57 12.28 11.35
C THR A 118 13.54 11.87 10.23
N GLU A 119 14.72 12.50 10.16
CA GLU A 119 15.78 12.05 9.24
C GLU A 119 16.16 10.59 9.47
N THR A 120 16.28 10.17 10.73
CA THR A 120 16.53 8.77 11.10
C THR A 120 15.38 7.87 10.69
N GLY A 121 14.13 8.28 10.93
CA GLY A 121 12.96 7.52 10.50
C GLY A 121 12.89 7.35 8.98
N MET A 122 13.27 8.38 8.22
CA MET A 122 13.35 8.33 6.76
C MET A 122 14.46 7.36 6.30
N ALA A 123 15.64 7.44 6.90
CA ALA A 123 16.76 6.55 6.60
C ALA A 123 16.46 5.07 6.91
N LEU A 124 15.55 4.80 7.85
CA LEU A 124 15.13 3.45 8.24
C LEU A 124 13.77 3.05 7.65
N SER A 125 13.22 3.82 6.72
CA SER A 125 11.86 3.63 6.19
C SER A 125 11.60 2.21 5.67
N ASP A 126 12.53 1.62 4.93
CA ASP A 126 12.44 0.25 4.41
C ASP A 126 12.37 -0.83 5.52
N CYS A 127 12.94 -0.55 6.69
CA CYS A 127 12.89 -1.45 7.85
C CYS A 127 11.65 -1.20 8.73
N LEU A 128 11.14 0.03 8.74
CA LEU A 128 10.02 0.45 9.58
C LEU A 128 8.67 0.16 8.93
N ALA A 129 8.52 0.37 7.62
CA ALA A 129 7.26 0.17 6.90
C ALA A 129 6.70 -1.27 7.01
N PRO A 130 7.52 -2.34 6.96
CA PRO A 130 7.05 -3.71 7.10
C PRO A 130 6.30 -4.01 8.40
N VAL A 131 6.51 -3.23 9.47
CA VAL A 131 5.78 -3.38 10.76
C VAL A 131 4.26 -3.24 10.58
N PHE A 132 3.83 -2.46 9.59
CA PHE A 132 2.40 -2.24 9.31
C PHE A 132 1.81 -3.26 8.33
N VAL A 133 2.60 -4.16 7.76
CA VAL A 133 2.11 -5.22 6.87
C VAL A 133 1.49 -6.32 7.72
N SER A 134 0.28 -6.76 7.39
CA SER A 134 -0.38 -7.80 8.16
C SER A 134 0.25 -9.18 7.96
N PRO A 135 0.10 -10.08 8.95
CA PRO A 135 0.50 -11.47 8.78
C PRO A 135 -0.15 -12.15 7.57
N GLU A 136 -1.41 -11.82 7.24
CA GLU A 136 -2.10 -12.36 6.07
C GLU A 136 -1.38 -11.97 4.77
N VAL A 137 -1.06 -10.68 4.61
CA VAL A 137 -0.37 -10.19 3.42
C VAL A 137 1.04 -10.78 3.33
N MET A 138 1.79 -10.84 4.45
CA MET A 138 3.10 -11.50 4.48
C MET A 138 3.03 -12.97 4.06
N LEU A 139 2.00 -13.71 4.49
CA LEU A 139 1.79 -15.10 4.08
C LEU A 139 1.47 -15.21 2.58
N ARG A 140 0.69 -14.28 2.02
CA ARG A 140 0.39 -14.25 0.58
C ARG A 140 1.64 -13.97 -0.25
N GLU A 141 2.49 -13.04 0.17
CA GLU A 141 3.76 -12.76 -0.52
C GLU A 141 4.70 -13.98 -0.50
N ASN A 142 4.83 -14.64 0.64
CA ASN A 142 5.73 -15.80 0.78
C ASN A 142 5.24 -17.03 0.01
N ARG A 143 3.94 -17.16 -0.26
CA ARG A 143 3.40 -18.23 -1.12
C ARG A 143 3.67 -18.03 -2.61
N GLN A 144 4.07 -16.82 -3.02
CA GLN A 144 4.35 -16.46 -4.41
C GLN A 144 5.85 -16.40 -4.74
N ARG A 145 6.72 -16.61 -3.75
CA ARG A 145 8.17 -16.81 -3.93
C ARG A 145 8.49 -18.28 -4.05
#